data_AF-A0A967HFM2-F1
#
_entry.id   AF-A0A967HFM2-F1
#
_cell.length_a   1.000
_cell.length_b   1.000
_cell.length_c   1.000
_cell.angle_alpha   90.00
_cell.angle_beta   90.00
_cell.angle_gamma   90.00
#
_symmetry.space_group_name_H-M   'P 1'
#
loop_
_entity.id
_entity.type
_entity.pdbx_description
1 polymer ?
#
loop_
_entity_poly.entity_id
_entity_poly.type
_entity_poly.pdbx_seq_one_letter_code
_entity_poly.pdbx_strand_id
1 'polypeptide(L)'
;MRRYLVLWAVLLPACGDDGAGVPRDAPPAAAVVAPGGEAATLDQQLADLESELERALAGEPDHLVPAEAITDRLMQASRPVDWLALGYDVEARLRQLQAMADRVVAMLRRGASLPSVRDDIETMRVAAADLRAQLSQPGGGAAPPPLDSLLAQDPLRDVQARSLEGVTAADTSDPMPEPLVGAVQSGPLGRPVPAARDTSPDVR
;
A
#
# COMPACT_ATOMS: atom_id res chain seq x y z
N MET A 1 44.18 19.23 -14.16
CA MET A 1 44.02 17.76 -14.30
C MET A 1 44.78 17.07 -13.17
N ARG A 2 44.10 16.62 -12.12
CA ARG A 2 44.69 15.86 -11.00
C ARG A 2 43.96 14.54 -10.88
N ARG A 3 44.69 13.45 -11.10
CA ARG A 3 44.24 12.05 -10.97
C ARG A 3 44.35 11.67 -9.51
N TYR A 4 43.25 11.28 -8.86
CA TYR A 4 43.29 10.51 -7.62
C TYR A 4 42.77 9.12 -7.92
N LEU A 5 43.69 8.17 -7.96
CA LEU A 5 43.48 6.74 -8.06
C LEU A 5 43.76 6.23 -6.65
N VAL A 6 42.71 5.99 -5.86
CA VAL A 6 42.85 5.34 -4.54
C VAL A 6 42.12 4.02 -4.61
N LEU A 7 42.93 3.00 -4.88
CA LEU A 7 42.67 1.59 -4.67
C LEU A 7 42.31 1.39 -3.18
N TRP A 8 41.13 0.86 -2.87
CA TRP A 8 40.90 0.24 -1.56
C TRP A 8 40.71 -1.26 -1.77
N ALA A 9 41.63 -1.99 -1.15
CA ALA A 9 41.80 -3.42 -1.24
C ALA A 9 40.67 -4.16 -0.51
N VAL A 10 40.20 -5.22 -1.16
CA VAL A 10 39.33 -6.25 -0.60
C VAL A 10 40.15 -7.05 0.43
N LEU A 11 39.73 -7.03 1.69
CA LEU A 11 40.20 -7.97 2.71
C LEU A 11 39.07 -8.96 3.01
N LEU A 12 39.19 -10.15 2.40
CA LEU A 12 38.50 -11.36 2.83
C LEU A 12 39.16 -11.87 4.12
N PRO A 13 38.44 -12.13 5.21
CA PRO A 13 38.96 -12.95 6.29
C PRO A 13 38.78 -14.43 5.97
N ALA A 14 39.86 -15.16 6.22
CA ALA A 14 40.06 -16.57 5.98
C ALA A 14 39.15 -17.45 6.83
N CYS A 15 38.76 -18.58 6.24
CA CYS A 15 38.17 -19.73 6.91
C CYS A 15 39.26 -20.36 7.82
N GLY A 16 38.96 -20.52 9.11
CA GLY A 16 39.81 -21.18 10.09
C GLY A 16 38.98 -22.16 10.91
N ASP A 17 39.45 -23.40 10.92
CA ASP A 17 38.79 -24.65 11.33
C ASP A 17 39.03 -25.01 12.81
N ASP A 18 38.03 -25.70 13.37
CA ASP A 18 37.94 -26.55 14.57
C ASP A 18 38.84 -26.38 15.81
N GLY A 19 38.19 -26.22 16.97
CA GLY A 19 38.81 -26.41 18.27
C GLY A 19 37.86 -26.22 19.46
N ALA A 20 37.37 -27.33 20.01
CA ALA A 20 36.47 -27.41 21.16
C ALA A 20 36.92 -26.55 22.37
N GLY A 21 36.11 -25.54 22.67
CA GLY A 21 36.00 -24.94 23.98
C GLY A 21 34.52 -24.67 24.24
N VAL A 22 33.98 -25.18 25.34
CA VAL A 22 32.61 -24.87 25.79
C VAL A 22 32.72 -23.64 26.69
N PRO A 23 32.27 -22.44 26.27
CA PRO A 23 31.97 -21.37 27.20
C PRO A 23 30.55 -21.60 27.73
N ARG A 24 30.47 -21.83 29.04
CA ARG A 24 29.30 -21.52 29.87
C ARG A 24 28.92 -20.06 29.65
N ASP A 25 27.61 -19.80 29.79
CA ASP A 25 26.89 -18.56 29.49
C ASP A 25 26.67 -18.33 28.00
N ALA A 26 25.73 -19.11 27.45
CA ALA A 26 24.91 -18.60 26.37
C ALA A 26 24.34 -17.25 26.83
N PRO A 27 24.54 -16.13 26.11
CA PRO A 27 23.80 -14.91 26.43
C PRO A 27 22.32 -15.30 26.52
N PRO A 28 21.57 -14.83 27.53
CA PRO A 28 20.13 -15.10 27.57
C PRO A 28 19.61 -14.77 26.19
N ALA A 29 18.93 -15.74 25.56
CA ALA A 29 18.41 -15.58 24.23
C ALA A 29 17.81 -14.18 24.14
N ALA A 30 18.36 -13.31 23.29
CA ALA A 30 17.85 -11.96 23.07
C ALA A 30 16.40 -11.97 22.53
N ALA A 31 15.80 -13.16 22.39
CA ALA A 31 14.40 -13.42 22.11
C ALA A 31 13.50 -13.50 23.36
N VAL A 32 14.00 -13.34 24.60
CA VAL A 32 13.19 -13.54 25.83
C VAL A 32 12.81 -12.22 26.54
N VAL A 33 13.20 -11.06 26.04
CA VAL A 33 12.70 -9.75 26.54
C VAL A 33 12.41 -8.79 25.39
N ALA A 34 11.49 -9.16 24.52
CA ALA A 34 10.52 -8.19 24.05
C ALA A 34 9.18 -8.62 24.67
N PRO A 35 8.56 -7.84 25.57
CA PRO A 35 7.15 -8.08 25.86
C PRO A 35 6.43 -8.12 24.51
N GLY A 36 5.41 -8.96 24.37
CA GLY A 36 4.57 -9.03 23.17
C GLY A 36 3.97 -7.66 22.86
N GLY A 37 4.77 -6.80 22.22
CA GLY A 37 4.38 -5.50 21.77
C GLY A 37 3.45 -5.77 20.62
N GLU A 38 2.15 -5.67 20.89
CA GLU A 38 1.16 -5.58 19.83
C GLU A 38 1.73 -4.63 18.78
N ALA A 39 1.92 -5.16 17.56
CA ALA A 39 2.44 -4.35 16.46
C ALA A 39 1.59 -3.08 16.41
N ALA A 40 2.25 -1.93 16.57
CA ALA A 40 1.55 -0.64 16.67
C ALA A 40 0.53 -0.53 15.55
N THR A 41 -0.71 -0.18 15.90
CA THR A 41 -1.81 -0.07 14.94
C THR A 41 -1.45 0.94 13.86
N LEU A 42 -2.02 0.79 12.66
CA LEU A 42 -1.80 1.74 11.58
C LEU A 42 -2.14 3.19 11.98
N ASP A 43 -3.23 3.38 12.75
CA ASP A 43 -3.62 4.69 13.28
C ASP A 43 -2.55 5.28 14.21
N GLN A 44 -2.00 4.48 15.13
CA GLN A 44 -0.94 4.95 16.03
C GLN A 44 0.32 5.34 15.25
N GLN A 45 0.71 4.54 14.25
CA GLN A 45 1.89 4.85 13.44
C GLN A 45 1.71 6.11 12.59
N LEU A 46 0.50 6.36 12.05
CA LEU A 46 0.19 7.61 11.34
C LEU A 46 0.20 8.81 12.29
N ALA A 47 -0.34 8.66 13.51
CA ALA A 47 -0.28 9.71 14.53
C ALA A 47 1.15 10.05 14.94
N ASP A 48 2.01 9.03 15.12
CA ASP A 48 3.42 9.20 15.43
C ASP A 48 4.14 9.91 14.26
N LEU A 49 3.86 9.52 13.01
CA LEU A 49 4.40 10.18 11.82
C LEU A 49 4.02 11.67 11.78
N GLU A 50 2.74 12.00 11.98
CA GLU A 50 2.27 13.39 12.02
C GLU A 50 3.02 14.22 13.06
N SER A 51 3.24 13.68 14.26
CA SER A 51 3.96 14.37 15.34
C SER A 51 5.42 14.63 14.99
N GLU A 52 6.12 13.67 14.40
CA GLU A 52 7.51 13.83 13.98
C GLU A 52 7.64 14.86 12.84
N LEU A 53 6.68 14.89 11.90
CA LEU A 53 6.65 15.88 10.83
C LEU A 53 6.36 17.29 11.34
N GLU A 54 5.47 17.43 12.33
CA GLU A 54 5.21 18.72 12.98
C GLU A 54 6.46 19.28 13.67
N ARG A 55 7.23 18.44 14.37
CA ARG A 55 8.52 18.83 14.96
C ARG A 55 9.54 19.24 13.90
N ALA A 56 9.63 18.49 12.80
CA ALA A 56 10.49 18.85 11.69
C ALA A 56 10.13 20.23 11.11
N LEU A 57 8.83 20.53 10.96
CA LEU A 57 8.33 21.85 10.49
C LEU A 57 8.55 22.97 11.51
N ALA A 58 8.61 22.66 12.80
CA ALA A 58 8.98 23.59 13.87
C ALA A 58 10.48 23.95 13.87
N GLY A 59 11.27 23.33 12.99
CA GLY A 59 12.69 23.65 12.80
C GLY A 59 13.65 22.65 13.42
N GLU A 60 13.17 21.44 13.78
CA GLU A 60 13.98 20.37 14.35
C GLU A 60 14.22 19.25 13.31
N PRO A 61 15.19 19.41 12.38
CA PRO A 61 15.36 18.51 11.23
C PRO A 61 15.75 17.07 11.62
N ASP A 62 16.26 16.87 12.84
CA ASP A 62 16.64 15.54 13.35
C ASP A 62 15.43 14.58 13.44
N HIS A 63 14.21 15.12 13.47
CA HIS A 63 12.96 14.34 13.47
C HIS A 63 12.60 13.76 12.09
N LEU A 64 13.31 14.12 11.02
CA LEU A 64 13.07 13.55 9.69
C LEU A 64 13.58 12.11 9.56
N VAL A 65 14.60 11.72 10.33
CA VAL A 65 15.10 10.33 10.36
C VAL A 65 14.12 9.38 11.07
N PRO A 66 13.59 9.73 12.26
CA PRO A 66 12.45 9.01 12.84
C PRO A 66 11.25 8.90 11.91
N ALA A 67 10.89 9.98 11.19
CA ALA A 67 9.79 9.97 10.24
C ALA A 67 9.99 8.96 9.10
N GLU A 68 11.20 8.88 8.51
CA GLU A 68 11.59 7.86 7.51
C GLU A 68 11.36 6.44 8.06
N ALA A 69 11.87 6.17 9.27
CA ALA A 69 11.74 4.87 9.90
C ALA A 69 10.28 4.52 10.27
N ILE A 70 9.42 5.50 10.50
CA ILE A 70 7.98 5.26 10.69
C ILE A 70 7.33 4.91 9.35
N THR A 71 7.64 5.64 8.26
CA THR A 71 7.08 5.34 6.93
C THR A 71 7.43 3.94 6.43
N ASP A 72 8.62 3.43 6.71
CA ASP A 72 9.01 2.05 6.38
C ASP A 72 8.21 1.00 7.16
N ARG A 73 7.80 1.33 8.39
CA ARG A 73 6.99 0.46 9.26
C ARG A 73 5.51 0.49 8.94
N LEU A 74 5.00 1.58 8.34
CA LEU A 74 3.58 1.68 7.93
C LEU A 74 3.13 0.53 7.05
N MET A 75 4.00 0.06 6.14
CA MET A 75 3.70 -1.06 5.25
C MET A 75 3.64 -2.41 5.97
N GLN A 76 4.20 -2.50 7.18
CA GLN A 76 4.25 -3.70 8.01
C GLN A 76 3.15 -3.70 9.09
N ALA A 77 2.46 -2.57 9.28
CA ALA A 77 1.41 -2.43 10.28
C ALA A 77 0.24 -3.39 10.00
N SER A 78 -0.29 -4.00 11.05
CA SER A 78 -1.53 -4.77 10.96
C SER A 78 -2.67 -3.84 10.58
N ARG A 79 -3.39 -4.18 9.50
CA ARG A 79 -4.45 -3.33 8.95
C ARG A 79 -5.81 -3.85 9.43
N PRO A 80 -6.63 -3.07 10.14
CA PRO A 80 -7.92 -3.55 10.65
C PRO A 80 -8.89 -3.87 9.50
N VAL A 81 -9.58 -5.00 9.48
CA VAL A 81 -10.40 -5.40 8.30
C VAL A 81 -11.46 -4.35 7.90
N ASP A 82 -11.90 -3.54 8.86
CA ASP A 82 -12.93 -2.50 8.71
C ASP A 82 -12.57 -1.40 7.69
N TRP A 83 -11.29 -1.13 7.38
CA TRP A 83 -10.93 -0.08 6.40
C TRP A 83 -11.17 -0.50 4.94
N LEU A 84 -11.35 -1.79 4.65
CA LEU A 84 -11.53 -2.30 3.26
C LEU A 84 -12.74 -1.68 2.54
N ALA A 85 -13.70 -1.14 3.28
CA ALA A 85 -14.87 -0.50 2.72
C ALA A 85 -14.63 0.93 2.20
N LEU A 86 -13.52 1.57 2.59
CA LEU A 86 -13.19 2.94 2.15
C LEU A 86 -12.48 2.98 0.80
N GLY A 87 -12.06 1.82 0.27
CA GLY A 87 -11.49 1.68 -1.06
C GLY A 87 -10.25 0.80 -1.10
N TYR A 88 -9.96 0.25 -2.29
CA TYR A 88 -8.73 -0.49 -2.60
C TYR A 88 -7.46 0.40 -2.59
N ASP A 89 -7.55 1.66 -2.17
CA ASP A 89 -6.54 2.69 -2.40
C ASP A 89 -5.64 3.00 -1.20
N VAL A 90 -5.96 2.54 0.02
CA VAL A 90 -5.12 2.78 1.21
C VAL A 90 -3.68 2.33 0.99
N GLU A 91 -3.46 1.18 0.36
CA GLU A 91 -2.11 0.70 0.06
C GLU A 91 -1.38 1.61 -0.94
N ALA A 92 -2.10 2.12 -1.95
CA ALA A 92 -1.52 3.08 -2.90
C ALA A 92 -1.13 4.38 -2.19
N ARG A 93 -1.96 4.86 -1.27
CA ARG A 93 -1.70 6.06 -0.47
C ARG A 93 -0.53 5.89 0.50
N LEU A 94 -0.41 4.73 1.16
CA LEU A 94 0.75 4.40 1.99
C LEU A 94 2.03 4.36 1.16
N ARG A 95 2.00 3.76 -0.04
CA ARG A 95 3.14 3.79 -0.97
C ARG A 95 3.48 5.22 -1.43
N GLN A 96 2.47 6.07 -1.64
CA GLN A 96 2.71 7.47 -1.98
C GLN A 96 3.40 8.22 -0.83
N LEU A 97 2.96 8.02 0.41
CA LEU A 97 3.63 8.57 1.60
C LEU A 97 5.09 8.11 1.71
N GLN A 98 5.35 6.81 1.51
CA GLN A 98 6.71 6.27 1.51
C GLN A 98 7.58 6.91 0.41
N ALA A 99 7.07 7.00 -0.82
CA ALA A 99 7.80 7.63 -1.93
C ALA A 99 8.11 9.12 -1.67
N MET A 100 7.22 9.83 -0.98
CA MET A 100 7.46 11.21 -0.56
C MET A 100 8.54 11.30 0.52
N ALA A 101 8.51 10.43 1.53
CA ALA A 101 9.53 10.35 2.56
C ALA A 101 10.92 10.06 1.96
N ASP A 102 11.01 9.04 1.10
CA ASP A 102 12.24 8.68 0.38
C ASP A 102 12.81 9.86 -0.39
N ARG A 103 11.94 10.62 -1.08
CA ARG A 103 12.33 11.81 -1.82
C ARG A 103 12.87 12.90 -0.90
N VAL A 104 12.18 13.22 0.20
CA VAL A 104 12.62 14.24 1.16
C VAL A 104 13.97 13.88 1.75
N VAL A 105 14.13 12.64 2.20
CA VAL A 105 15.39 12.12 2.74
C VAL A 105 16.49 12.16 1.68
N ALA A 106 16.21 11.74 0.44
CA ALA A 106 17.18 11.79 -0.64
C ALA A 106 17.64 13.23 -0.95
N MET A 107 16.74 14.22 -0.89
CA MET A 107 17.11 15.63 -1.06
C MET A 107 18.01 16.12 0.09
N LEU A 108 17.68 15.81 1.33
CA LEU A 108 18.49 16.18 2.49
C LEU A 108 19.88 15.54 2.45
N ARG A 109 19.97 14.25 2.10
CA ARG A 109 21.24 13.54 1.90
C ARG A 109 22.10 14.16 0.79
N ARG A 110 21.48 14.83 -0.19
CA ARG A 110 22.16 15.59 -1.26
C ARG A 110 22.53 17.02 -0.85
N GLY A 111 22.27 17.41 0.40
CA GLY A 111 22.58 18.74 0.93
C GLY A 111 21.50 19.79 0.69
N ALA A 112 20.28 19.39 0.34
CA ALA A 112 19.14 20.31 0.34
C ALA A 112 18.90 20.87 1.75
N SER A 113 18.52 22.13 1.84
CA SER A 113 18.22 22.78 3.12
C SER A 113 16.80 22.48 3.57
N LEU A 114 16.54 22.48 4.88
CA LEU A 114 15.20 22.28 5.42
C LEU A 114 14.14 23.23 4.80
N PRO A 115 14.42 24.54 4.59
CA PRO A 115 13.48 25.42 3.89
C PRO A 115 13.11 24.96 2.48
N SER A 116 14.03 24.30 1.76
CA SER A 116 13.79 23.85 0.38
C SER A 116 12.89 22.62 0.28
N VAL A 117 12.76 21.84 1.36
CA VAL A 117 11.94 20.62 1.41
C VAL A 117 10.69 20.79 2.28
N ARG A 118 10.47 22.00 2.82
CA ARG A 118 9.39 22.30 3.76
C ARG A 118 8.00 22.00 3.19
N ASP A 119 7.76 22.38 1.93
CA ASP A 119 6.47 22.16 1.27
C ASP A 119 6.19 20.66 1.06
N ASP A 120 7.23 19.87 0.76
CA ASP A 120 7.12 18.41 0.63
C ASP A 120 6.80 17.76 1.99
N ILE A 121 7.41 18.23 3.09
CA ILE A 121 7.11 17.78 4.46
C ILE A 121 5.67 18.13 4.86
N GLU A 122 5.22 19.36 4.59
CA GLU A 122 3.84 19.79 4.89
C GLU A 122 2.81 18.98 4.09
N THR A 123 3.09 18.75 2.81
CA THR A 123 2.25 17.88 1.96
C THR A 123 2.15 16.47 2.55
N MET A 124 3.26 15.93 3.06
CA MET A 124 3.30 14.61 3.68
C MET A 124 2.48 14.55 4.97
N ARG A 125 2.60 15.58 5.81
CA ARG A 125 1.84 15.70 7.06
C ARG A 125 0.33 15.75 6.79
N VAL A 126 -0.09 16.58 5.83
CA VAL A 126 -1.50 16.68 5.42
C VAL A 126 -2.02 15.35 4.86
N ALA A 127 -1.24 14.69 4.01
CA ALA A 127 -1.62 13.40 3.43
C ALA A 127 -1.75 12.29 4.50
N ALA A 128 -0.88 12.27 5.50
CA ALA A 128 -0.96 11.35 6.63
C ALA A 128 -2.20 11.61 7.50
N ALA A 129 -2.45 12.88 7.85
CA ALA A 129 -3.62 13.30 8.62
C ALA A 129 -4.95 12.97 7.90
N ASP A 130 -5.02 13.21 6.58
CA ASP A 130 -6.20 12.88 5.77
C ASP A 130 -6.43 11.36 5.69
N LEU A 131 -5.36 10.58 5.52
CA LEU A 131 -5.46 9.12 5.55
C LEU A 131 -5.98 8.63 6.91
N ARG A 132 -5.45 9.17 8.00
CA ARG A 132 -5.87 8.84 9.36
C ARG A 132 -7.34 9.21 9.60
N ALA A 133 -7.75 10.41 9.21
CA ALA A 133 -9.14 10.85 9.30
C ALA A 133 -10.08 9.91 8.56
N GLN A 134 -9.69 9.46 7.36
CA GLN A 134 -10.47 8.48 6.59
C GLN A 134 -10.54 7.12 7.29
N LEU A 135 -9.42 6.61 7.81
CA LEU A 135 -9.39 5.36 8.55
C LEU A 135 -10.25 5.40 9.84
N SER A 136 -10.42 6.57 10.44
CA SER A 136 -11.29 6.75 11.61
C SER A 136 -12.79 6.76 11.28
N GLN A 137 -13.16 6.93 10.00
CA GLN A 137 -14.55 6.81 9.60
C GLN A 137 -14.96 5.34 9.65
N PRO A 138 -16.14 5.00 10.19
CA PRO A 138 -16.60 3.62 10.24
C PRO A 138 -16.71 3.06 8.82
N GLY A 139 -15.77 2.20 8.45
CA GLY A 139 -15.80 1.49 7.19
C GLY A 139 -16.89 0.43 7.18
N GLY A 140 -17.55 0.32 6.04
CA GLY A 140 -18.68 -0.55 5.72
C GLY A 140 -18.68 -1.94 6.36
N GLY A 141 -19.57 -2.07 7.33
CA GLY A 141 -20.23 -3.32 7.72
C GLY A 141 -19.31 -4.39 8.33
N ALA A 142 -19.93 -5.48 8.76
CA ALA A 142 -19.17 -6.66 9.14
C ALA A 142 -18.34 -7.15 7.94
N ALA A 143 -17.14 -7.63 8.21
CA ALA A 143 -16.29 -8.26 7.20
C ALA A 143 -17.10 -9.26 6.36
N PRO A 144 -16.95 -9.27 5.03
CA PRO A 144 -17.64 -10.23 4.20
C PRO A 144 -17.26 -11.65 4.64
N PRO A 145 -18.19 -12.62 4.56
CA PRO A 145 -17.89 -14.00 4.90
C PRO A 145 -16.70 -14.50 4.07
N PRO A 146 -15.89 -15.42 4.61
CA PRO A 146 -14.68 -15.89 3.93
C PRO A 146 -15.02 -16.46 2.54
N LEU A 147 -14.08 -16.33 1.60
CA LEU A 147 -14.29 -16.74 0.22
C LEU A 147 -14.77 -18.19 0.11
N ASP A 148 -14.26 -19.10 0.94
CA ASP A 148 -14.71 -20.49 0.97
C ASP A 148 -16.19 -20.64 1.31
N SER A 149 -16.73 -19.80 2.21
CA SER A 149 -18.17 -19.77 2.52
C SER A 149 -18.99 -19.19 1.37
N LEU A 150 -18.45 -18.24 0.60
CA LEU A 150 -19.11 -17.69 -0.58
C LEU A 150 -19.10 -18.70 -1.75
N LEU A 151 -17.98 -19.40 -1.96
CA LEU A 151 -17.83 -20.45 -2.97
C LEU A 151 -18.61 -21.72 -2.61
N ALA A 152 -18.79 -22.02 -1.32
CA ALA A 152 -19.63 -23.13 -0.87
C ALA A 152 -21.13 -22.87 -1.11
N GLN A 153 -21.53 -21.60 -1.20
CA GLN A 153 -22.90 -21.16 -1.48
C GLN A 153 -23.21 -21.07 -2.98
N ASP A 154 -22.34 -21.59 -3.85
CA ASP A 154 -22.47 -21.45 -5.30
C ASP A 154 -23.84 -21.93 -5.82
N PRO A 155 -24.73 -21.00 -6.25
CA PRO A 155 -26.05 -21.36 -6.77
C PRO A 155 -25.96 -22.13 -8.09
N LEU A 156 -24.79 -22.15 -8.76
CA LEU A 156 -24.57 -22.96 -9.95
C LEU A 156 -24.59 -24.46 -9.66
N ARG A 157 -24.29 -24.90 -8.44
CA ARG A 157 -24.48 -26.31 -8.04
C ARG A 157 -25.95 -26.71 -8.05
N ASP A 158 -26.84 -25.83 -7.58
CA ASP A 158 -28.28 -26.07 -7.60
C ASP A 158 -28.84 -26.03 -9.03
N VAL A 159 -28.29 -25.16 -9.89
CA VAL A 159 -28.66 -25.13 -11.32
C VAL A 159 -28.17 -26.39 -12.05
N GLN A 160 -26.95 -26.87 -11.78
CA GLN A 160 -26.45 -28.13 -12.34
C GLN A 160 -27.25 -29.35 -11.86
N ALA A 161 -27.62 -29.40 -10.57
CA ALA A 161 -28.45 -30.46 -10.03
C ALA A 161 -29.84 -30.50 -10.70
N ARG A 162 -30.49 -29.33 -10.85
CA ARG A 162 -31.79 -29.22 -11.55
C ARG A 162 -31.70 -29.50 -13.05
N SER A 163 -30.59 -29.13 -13.70
CA SER A 163 -30.37 -29.40 -15.13
C SER A 163 -30.16 -30.89 -15.40
N LEU A 164 -29.53 -31.62 -14.47
CA LEU A 164 -29.40 -33.08 -14.56
C LEU A 164 -30.72 -33.82 -14.30
N GLU A 165 -31.59 -33.30 -13.42
CA GLU A 165 -32.94 -33.85 -13.20
C GLU A 165 -33.90 -33.57 -14.36
N GLY A 166 -33.69 -32.49 -15.12
CA GLY A 166 -34.50 -32.13 -16.30
C GLY A 166 -34.13 -32.88 -17.59
N VAL A 167 -32.93 -33.44 -17.70
CA VAL A 167 -32.45 -34.13 -18.92
C VAL A 167 -32.89 -35.61 -18.96
N THR A 168 -33.30 -36.22 -17.85
CA THR A 168 -33.81 -37.60 -17.86
C THR A 168 -35.29 -37.72 -18.24
N ALA A 169 -35.98 -36.62 -18.55
CA ALA A 169 -37.41 -36.60 -18.89
C ALA A 169 -37.75 -35.97 -20.26
N ALA A 170 -36.77 -35.80 -21.16
CA ALA A 170 -37.03 -35.36 -22.54
C ALA A 170 -37.03 -36.55 -23.50
N ASP A 171 -38.09 -37.35 -23.39
CA ASP A 171 -38.56 -38.23 -24.46
C ASP A 171 -39.16 -37.37 -25.58
N THR A 172 -38.51 -37.42 -26.74
CA THR A 172 -39.09 -37.39 -28.09
C THR A 172 -39.99 -36.23 -28.54
N SER A 173 -39.48 -35.54 -29.58
CA SER A 173 -40.19 -34.79 -30.64
C SER A 173 -40.61 -33.33 -30.37
N ASP A 174 -39.82 -32.38 -30.91
CA ASP A 174 -40.41 -31.23 -31.61
C ASP A 174 -39.39 -30.61 -32.60
N PRO A 175 -39.72 -30.43 -33.89
CA PRO A 175 -38.79 -29.86 -34.87
C PRO A 175 -38.71 -28.32 -34.82
N MET A 176 -37.48 -27.84 -34.67
CA MET A 176 -36.87 -26.58 -35.14
C MET A 176 -37.79 -25.49 -35.73
N PRO A 177 -37.96 -24.34 -35.06
CA PRO A 177 -38.28 -23.08 -35.72
C PRO A 177 -37.01 -22.33 -36.19
N GLU A 178 -37.12 -21.73 -37.38
CA GLU A 178 -36.07 -21.03 -38.13
C GLU A 178 -35.44 -19.81 -37.41
N PRO A 179 -34.20 -19.44 -37.77
CA PRO A 179 -33.54 -18.25 -37.21
C PRO A 179 -34.03 -16.96 -37.88
N LEU A 180 -34.70 -16.10 -37.09
CA LEU A 180 -34.99 -14.71 -37.45
C LEU A 180 -33.70 -13.87 -37.35
N VAL A 181 -33.16 -13.53 -38.52
CA VAL A 181 -32.04 -12.59 -38.71
C VAL A 181 -32.54 -11.17 -38.39
N GLY A 182 -32.21 -10.67 -37.19
CA GLY A 182 -32.55 -9.32 -36.71
C GLY A 182 -31.34 -8.38 -36.71
N ALA A 183 -31.48 -7.27 -37.41
CA ALA A 183 -30.47 -6.29 -37.77
C ALA A 183 -29.68 -5.67 -36.59
N VAL A 184 -28.35 -5.62 -36.74
CA VAL A 184 -27.45 -4.80 -35.92
C VAL A 184 -27.54 -3.35 -36.42
N GLN A 185 -28.11 -2.46 -35.61
CA GLN A 185 -28.15 -1.02 -35.87
C GLN A 185 -26.94 -0.37 -35.19
N SER A 186 -25.92 -0.02 -35.99
CA SER A 186 -24.75 0.74 -35.55
C SER A 186 -25.11 2.21 -35.31
N GLY A 187 -25.04 2.67 -34.06
CA GLY A 187 -25.20 4.08 -33.68
C GLY A 187 -23.86 4.83 -33.66
N PRO A 188 -23.79 6.10 -34.10
CA PRO A 188 -22.53 6.84 -34.21
C PRO A 188 -22.07 7.42 -32.85
N LEU A 189 -20.80 7.14 -32.53
CA LEU A 189 -20.01 7.79 -31.49
C LEU A 189 -19.65 9.22 -31.92
N GLY A 190 -19.99 10.21 -31.11
CA GLY A 190 -19.52 11.58 -31.32
C GLY A 190 -20.00 12.53 -30.24
N ARG A 191 -19.28 12.61 -29.12
CA ARG A 191 -19.39 13.74 -28.17
C ARG A 191 -18.16 14.65 -28.34
N PRO A 192 -18.33 15.95 -28.64
CA PRO A 192 -17.22 16.88 -28.73
C PRO A 192 -16.69 17.26 -27.34
N VAL A 193 -15.37 17.28 -27.22
CA VAL A 193 -14.62 17.77 -26.04
C VAL A 193 -14.60 19.30 -26.07
N PRO A 194 -15.00 20.00 -24.99
CA PRO A 194 -14.88 21.46 -24.94
C PRO A 194 -13.42 21.90 -24.75
N ALA A 195 -13.01 22.88 -25.55
CA ALA A 195 -11.68 23.46 -25.56
C ALA A 195 -11.33 24.16 -24.23
N ALA A 196 -10.12 23.91 -23.75
CA ALA A 196 -9.54 24.53 -22.56
C ALA A 196 -9.40 26.06 -22.75
N ARG A 197 -9.84 26.82 -21.75
CA ARG A 197 -9.61 28.26 -21.66
C ARG A 197 -8.22 28.53 -21.09
N ASP A 198 -7.39 29.13 -21.92
CA ASP A 198 -6.10 29.70 -21.57
C ASP A 198 -6.33 30.94 -20.69
N THR A 199 -5.84 30.93 -19.45
CA THR A 199 -5.87 32.08 -18.54
C THR A 199 -4.44 32.44 -18.19
N SER A 200 -3.89 33.34 -18.99
CA SER A 200 -2.60 33.97 -18.75
C SER A 200 -2.82 35.17 -17.81
N PRO A 201 -2.19 35.23 -16.63
CA PRO A 201 -2.24 36.42 -15.78
C PRO A 201 -1.23 37.47 -16.25
N ASP A 202 -1.76 38.64 -16.56
CA ASP A 202 -1.04 39.88 -16.86
C ASP A 202 -0.36 40.39 -15.57
N VAL A 203 0.97 40.46 -15.57
CA VAL A 203 1.78 41.02 -14.46
C VAL A 203 2.28 42.39 -14.90
N ARG A 204 1.82 43.42 -14.19
CA ARG A 204 2.36 44.78 -14.23
C ARG A 204 3.44 44.97 -13.17
#